data_AF-A0A0W8BWK2-F1
#
_entry.id   AF-A0A0W8BWK2-F1
#
_cell.length_a   1.000
_cell.length_b   1.000
_cell.length_c   1.000
_cell.angle_alpha   90.00
_cell.angle_beta   90.00
_cell.angle_gamma   90.00
#
_symmetry.space_group_name_H-M   'P 1'
#
loop_
_entity.id
_entity.type
_entity.pdbx_description
1 polymer ?
#
loop_
_entity_poly.entity_id
_entity_poly.type
_entity_poly.pdbx_seq_one_letter_code
_entity_poly.pdbx_strand_id
1 'polypeptide(L)'
;MAIAAVREVVANDERFASGYIFIGHSQGAMMARAVIEQMDDHKVHTFVSLAGGVNGVFYGPQETDRNSIHDLKAGFGAAILPQNLFDFTGYTPEEYRGKMQTDLVRRSMDPTIQAAYSITNLLWMPVRDVWLSTNPFLPMINNVNSCAWFDFYCHMEKIRRKNNFLKLKEAHYFASPEDGVLSPWQASHLGHYSEVNSLEEIETQFESLTIVEMHDTVEYKEDTYGLRTLDERGALFRYTASGIPHCCWLYDFPKFHTDGLCEFHPLYDKFVYKVLW
;
A
#
# COMPACT_ATOMS: atom_id res chain seq x y z
N MET A 1 15.43 1.31 11.81
CA MET A 1 14.82 2.37 12.65
C MET A 1 13.41 1.98 13.13
N ALA A 2 12.46 1.61 12.26
CA ALA A 2 11.09 1.22 12.69
C ALA A 2 11.02 -0.01 13.62
N ILE A 3 11.65 -1.14 13.25
CA ILE A 3 11.65 -2.37 14.08
C ILE A 3 12.24 -2.10 15.47
N ALA A 4 13.32 -1.31 15.56
CA ALA A 4 13.93 -0.97 16.83
C ALA A 4 12.98 -0.17 17.72
N ALA A 5 12.28 0.83 17.18
CA ALA A 5 11.29 1.60 17.90
C ALA A 5 10.09 0.73 18.37
N VAL A 6 9.59 -0.15 17.50
CA VAL A 6 8.51 -1.08 17.87
C VAL A 6 8.98 -2.02 18.98
N ARG A 7 10.17 -2.61 18.86
CA ARG A 7 10.78 -3.48 19.89
C ARG A 7 10.92 -2.77 21.22
N GLU A 8 11.39 -1.52 21.22
CA GLU A 8 11.54 -0.72 22.44
C GLU A 8 10.19 -0.51 23.14
N VAL A 9 9.15 -0.14 22.38
CA VAL A 9 7.80 0.06 22.94
C VAL A 9 7.24 -1.24 23.51
N VAL A 10 7.29 -2.35 22.77
CA VAL A 10 6.66 -3.61 23.20
C VAL A 10 7.43 -4.34 24.29
N ALA A 11 8.73 -4.08 24.43
CA ALA A 11 9.54 -4.64 25.52
C ALA A 11 9.32 -3.93 26.86
N ASN A 12 8.95 -2.64 26.82
CA ASN A 12 8.86 -1.80 28.02
C ASN A 12 7.42 -1.65 28.56
N ASP A 13 6.43 -2.29 27.94
CA ASP A 13 5.03 -2.18 28.34
C ASP A 13 4.36 -3.56 28.40
N GLU A 14 4.01 -3.98 29.62
CA GLU A 14 3.46 -5.31 29.91
C GLU A 14 2.15 -5.59 29.18
N ARG A 15 1.42 -4.56 28.72
CA ARG A 15 0.18 -4.73 27.93
C ARG A 15 0.43 -5.49 26.63
N PHE A 16 1.64 -5.48 26.11
CA PHE A 16 2.01 -6.18 24.87
C PHE A 16 2.61 -7.58 25.11
N ALA A 17 2.77 -8.01 26.36
CA ALA A 17 3.46 -9.27 26.70
C ALA A 17 2.78 -10.52 26.12
N SER A 18 1.45 -10.52 26.06
CA SER A 18 0.60 -11.60 25.50
C SER A 18 0.30 -11.44 24.01
N GLY A 19 0.99 -10.53 23.34
CA GLY A 19 0.73 -10.15 21.97
C GLY A 19 -0.15 -8.91 21.85
N TYR A 20 -0.25 -8.40 20.63
CA TYR A 20 -0.88 -7.12 20.37
C TYR A 20 -1.49 -7.01 18.97
N ILE A 21 -2.38 -6.02 18.83
CA ILE A 21 -2.93 -5.59 17.56
C ILE A 21 -2.02 -4.51 16.98
N PHE A 22 -1.64 -4.65 15.72
CA PHE A 22 -0.88 -3.62 15.01
C PHE A 22 -1.79 -2.95 13.99
N ILE A 23 -2.17 -1.70 14.27
CA ILE A 23 -2.99 -0.89 13.36
C ILE A 23 -2.07 0.08 12.61
N GLY A 24 -2.14 0.08 11.29
CA GLY A 24 -1.48 1.07 10.44
C GLY A 24 -2.49 1.76 9.54
N HIS A 25 -2.37 3.08 9.41
CA HIS A 25 -3.15 3.88 8.47
C HIS A 25 -2.27 4.34 7.30
N SER A 26 -2.81 4.35 6.08
CA SER A 26 -2.11 4.84 4.89
C SER A 26 -0.74 4.16 4.72
N GLN A 27 0.34 4.91 4.48
CA GLN A 27 1.72 4.41 4.47
C GLN A 27 2.09 3.63 5.75
N GLY A 28 1.52 3.96 6.89
CA GLY A 28 1.73 3.26 8.16
C GLY A 28 1.30 1.79 8.12
N ALA A 29 0.31 1.41 7.31
CA ALA A 29 -0.08 0.02 7.11
C ALA A 29 1.02 -0.80 6.41
N MET A 30 1.67 -0.21 5.41
CA MET A 30 2.78 -0.84 4.69
C MET A 30 4.00 -0.99 5.60
N MET A 31 4.25 0.00 6.45
CA MET A 31 5.31 -0.08 7.46
C MET A 31 5.01 -1.15 8.52
N ALA A 32 3.77 -1.22 9.03
CA ALA A 32 3.37 -2.26 9.98
C ALA A 32 3.53 -3.67 9.39
N ARG A 33 3.10 -3.87 8.14
CA ARG A 33 3.32 -5.12 7.39
C ARG A 33 4.81 -5.44 7.25
N ALA A 34 5.63 -4.46 6.85
CA ALA A 34 7.07 -4.64 6.76
C ALA A 34 7.70 -5.04 8.11
N VAL A 35 7.26 -4.44 9.22
CA VAL A 35 7.72 -4.83 10.57
C VAL A 35 7.33 -6.27 10.88
N ILE A 36 6.07 -6.65 10.64
CA ILE A 36 5.58 -8.03 10.83
C ILE A 36 6.45 -9.01 10.05
N GLU A 37 6.63 -8.79 8.75
CA GLU A 37 7.41 -9.69 7.90
C GLU A 37 8.90 -9.75 8.30
N GLN A 38 9.46 -8.66 8.81
CA GLN A 38 10.90 -8.55 9.09
C GLN A 38 11.31 -8.85 10.53
N MET A 39 10.38 -8.88 11.49
CA MET A 39 10.68 -9.04 12.92
C MET A 39 10.32 -10.45 13.43
N ASP A 40 11.27 -11.38 13.45
CA ASP A 40 11.01 -12.79 13.79
C ASP A 40 10.34 -13.01 15.16
N ASP A 41 10.58 -12.12 16.11
CA ASP A 41 10.06 -12.17 17.46
C ASP A 41 8.79 -11.32 17.67
N HIS A 42 8.14 -10.86 16.59
CA HIS A 42 6.90 -10.10 16.72
C HIS A 42 5.82 -10.94 17.41
N LYS A 43 5.06 -10.29 18.30
CA LYS A 43 3.88 -10.86 18.95
C LYS A 43 2.57 -10.29 18.42
N VAL A 44 2.60 -9.72 17.21
CA VAL A 44 1.40 -9.26 16.51
C VAL A 44 0.49 -10.47 16.28
N HIS A 45 -0.71 -10.45 16.85
CA HIS A 45 -1.72 -11.46 16.58
C HIS A 45 -2.74 -10.97 15.54
N THR A 46 -3.06 -9.70 15.52
CA THR A 46 -4.01 -9.12 14.56
C THR A 46 -3.38 -7.92 13.88
N PHE A 47 -3.39 -7.91 12.55
CA PHE A 47 -2.97 -6.77 11.74
C PHE A 47 -4.21 -6.04 11.21
N VAL A 48 -4.23 -4.72 11.32
CA VAL A 48 -5.32 -3.87 10.79
C VAL A 48 -4.71 -2.81 9.87
N SER A 49 -5.06 -2.87 8.59
CA SER A 49 -4.72 -1.89 7.56
C SER A 49 -5.91 -0.96 7.32
N LEU A 50 -5.77 0.32 7.67
CA LEU A 50 -6.77 1.36 7.42
C LEU A 50 -6.36 2.19 6.20
N ALA A 51 -7.03 2.00 5.06
CA ALA A 51 -6.72 2.72 3.82
C ALA A 51 -5.23 2.64 3.42
N GLY A 52 -4.59 1.51 3.68
CA GLY A 52 -3.18 1.31 3.39
C GLY A 52 -2.95 0.82 1.97
N GLY A 53 -2.09 1.47 1.18
CA GLY A 53 -1.74 1.05 -0.20
C GLY A 53 -0.84 -0.18 -0.24
N VAL A 54 -1.27 -1.25 0.43
CA VAL A 54 -0.45 -2.44 0.73
C VAL A 54 0.00 -3.21 -0.50
N ASN A 55 -0.59 -2.97 -1.67
CA ASN A 55 -0.12 -3.49 -2.95
C ASN A 55 0.29 -2.40 -3.97
N GLY A 56 0.58 -1.20 -3.46
CA GLY A 56 1.20 -0.11 -4.22
C GLY A 56 0.23 0.94 -4.76
N VAL A 57 0.78 2.13 -4.99
CA VAL A 57 0.03 3.29 -5.52
C VAL A 57 0.35 3.50 -7.00
N PHE A 58 -0.67 3.64 -7.83
CA PHE A 58 -0.59 4.05 -9.23
C PHE A 58 -1.91 4.75 -9.63
N TYR A 59 -1.84 5.99 -10.11
CA TYR A 59 -3.02 6.77 -10.50
C TYR A 59 -3.48 6.37 -11.89
N GLY A 60 -4.37 5.39 -12.01
CA GLY A 60 -4.78 4.80 -13.29
C GLY A 60 -6.05 5.42 -13.90
N PRO A 61 -6.67 4.72 -14.87
CA PRO A 61 -7.76 5.29 -15.69
C PRO A 61 -9.12 5.36 -15.00
N GLN A 62 -9.28 4.75 -13.81
CA GLN A 62 -10.55 4.70 -13.09
C GLN A 62 -11.04 6.10 -12.72
N GLU A 63 -12.36 6.26 -12.59
CA GLU A 63 -12.95 7.54 -12.19
C GLU A 63 -12.52 7.97 -10.79
N THR A 64 -12.43 7.03 -9.85
CA THR A 64 -11.93 7.24 -8.48
C THR A 64 -10.50 7.76 -8.44
N ASP A 65 -9.67 7.39 -9.42
CA ASP A 65 -8.26 7.78 -9.47
C ASP A 65 -8.09 9.21 -9.95
N ARG A 66 -9.02 9.69 -10.80
CA ARG A 66 -9.07 11.10 -11.24
C ARG A 66 -9.32 12.05 -10.07
N ASN A 67 -10.13 11.61 -9.12
CA ASN A 67 -10.38 12.36 -7.90
C ASN A 67 -9.10 12.50 -7.07
N SER A 68 -8.30 11.44 -6.96
CA SER A 68 -7.02 11.51 -6.25
C SER A 68 -6.01 12.42 -6.97
N ILE A 69 -6.02 12.45 -8.31
CA ILE A 69 -5.20 13.39 -9.10
C ILE A 69 -5.60 14.84 -8.81
N HIS A 70 -6.89 15.14 -8.63
CA HIS A 70 -7.33 16.49 -8.25
C HIS A 70 -6.66 16.95 -6.95
N ASP A 71 -6.58 16.09 -5.94
CA ASP A 71 -6.03 16.43 -4.63
C ASP A 71 -4.50 16.52 -4.65
N LEU A 72 -3.82 15.70 -5.47
CA LEU A 72 -2.40 15.89 -5.76
C LEU A 72 -2.11 17.31 -6.26
N LYS A 73 -2.94 17.80 -7.19
CA LYS A 73 -2.82 19.15 -7.77
C LYS A 73 -3.19 20.25 -6.78
N ALA A 74 -4.11 19.98 -5.86
CA ALA A 74 -4.56 20.94 -4.85
C ALA A 74 -3.53 21.19 -3.73
N GLY A 75 -2.40 20.48 -3.74
CA GLY A 75 -1.26 20.72 -2.85
C GLY A 75 -0.73 19.47 -2.16
N PHE A 76 -1.49 18.36 -2.15
CA PHE A 76 -1.04 17.12 -1.51
C PHE A 76 0.20 16.54 -2.22
N GLY A 77 0.29 16.68 -3.53
CA GLY A 77 1.45 16.23 -4.31
C GLY A 77 2.75 16.87 -3.83
N ALA A 78 2.75 18.18 -3.58
CA ALA A 78 3.92 18.90 -3.07
C ALA A 78 4.30 18.52 -1.63
N ALA A 79 3.35 18.00 -0.85
CA ALA A 79 3.60 17.53 0.52
C ALA A 79 4.30 16.15 0.56
N ILE A 80 4.06 15.29 -0.45
CA ILE A 80 4.65 13.95 -0.52
C ILE A 80 5.94 13.90 -1.36
N LEU A 81 6.04 14.74 -2.40
CA LEU A 81 7.23 14.89 -3.21
C LEU A 81 7.35 16.37 -3.63
N PRO A 82 8.37 17.09 -3.12
CA PRO A 82 8.53 18.53 -3.40
C PRO A 82 8.48 18.87 -4.89
N GLN A 83 7.86 20.01 -5.22
CA GLN A 83 7.60 20.41 -6.61
C GLN A 83 8.87 20.52 -7.47
N ASN A 84 10.01 20.87 -6.88
CA ASN A 84 11.30 20.89 -7.58
C ASN A 84 11.83 19.49 -7.95
N LEU A 85 11.31 18.44 -7.32
CA LEU A 85 11.63 17.05 -7.64
C LEU A 85 10.59 16.44 -8.58
N PHE A 86 9.32 16.82 -8.46
CA PHE A 86 8.25 16.42 -9.38
C PHE A 86 7.07 17.40 -9.29
N ASP A 87 6.68 17.98 -10.42
CA ASP A 87 5.57 18.94 -10.48
C ASP A 87 4.26 18.25 -10.92
N PHE A 88 3.36 18.00 -9.96
CA PHE A 88 2.05 17.40 -10.24
C PHE A 88 1.08 18.32 -10.98
N THR A 89 1.37 19.62 -11.09
CA THR A 89 0.43 20.64 -11.61
C THR A 89 0.66 20.99 -13.08
N GLY A 90 1.83 20.64 -13.63
CA GLY A 90 2.30 21.07 -14.95
C GLY A 90 1.79 20.29 -16.16
N TYR A 91 0.73 19.46 -16.01
CA TYR A 91 0.23 18.57 -17.05
C TYR A 91 -1.12 19.04 -17.61
N THR A 92 -1.37 18.84 -18.92
CA THR A 92 -2.70 19.05 -19.52
C THR A 92 -3.68 17.94 -19.10
N PRO A 93 -5.01 18.12 -19.27
CA PRO A 93 -5.99 17.07 -18.99
C PRO A 93 -5.71 15.73 -19.69
N GLU A 94 -5.17 15.76 -20.91
CA GLU A 94 -4.77 14.59 -21.68
C GLU A 94 -3.50 13.95 -21.10
N GLU A 95 -2.53 14.76 -20.67
CA GLU A 95 -1.26 14.26 -20.11
C GLU A 95 -1.42 13.62 -18.72
N TYR A 96 -2.50 13.92 -17.98
CA TYR A 96 -2.87 13.17 -16.77
C TYR A 96 -3.34 11.73 -17.06
N ARG A 97 -3.50 11.36 -18.33
CA ARG A 97 -3.95 10.04 -18.79
C ARG A 97 -2.78 9.22 -19.33
N GLY A 98 -1.67 9.17 -18.59
CA GLY A 98 -0.53 8.29 -18.89
C GLY A 98 0.83 8.98 -18.81
N LYS A 99 0.96 10.22 -19.28
CA LYS A 99 2.26 10.93 -19.31
C LYS A 99 2.75 11.25 -17.89
N MET A 100 1.89 11.82 -17.04
CA MET A 100 2.24 12.12 -15.65
C MET A 100 2.68 10.86 -14.89
N GLN A 101 1.97 9.75 -15.08
CA GLN A 101 2.28 8.47 -14.45
C GLN A 101 3.62 7.91 -14.93
N THR A 102 3.87 7.99 -16.24
CA THR A 102 5.15 7.57 -16.83
C THR A 102 6.31 8.40 -16.29
N ASP A 103 6.15 9.72 -16.21
CA ASP A 103 7.15 10.63 -15.66
C ASP A 103 7.38 10.37 -14.16
N LEU A 104 6.32 10.11 -13.39
CA LEU A 104 6.40 9.78 -11.97
C LEU A 104 7.13 8.46 -11.74
N VAL A 105 6.84 7.42 -12.54
CA VAL A 105 7.55 6.13 -12.50
C VAL A 105 9.03 6.34 -12.80
N ARG A 106 9.37 7.07 -13.88
CA ARG A 106 10.76 7.39 -14.24
C ARG A 106 11.47 8.14 -13.12
N ARG A 107 10.82 9.13 -12.50
CA ARG A 107 11.40 9.90 -11.39
C ARG A 107 11.63 9.01 -10.17
N SER A 108 10.73 8.08 -9.91
CA SER A 108 10.77 7.18 -8.74
C SER A 108 11.80 6.05 -8.86
N MET A 109 12.49 5.93 -9.99
CA MET A 109 13.64 5.04 -10.17
C MET A 109 14.96 5.64 -9.66
N ASP A 110 15.00 6.94 -9.33
CA ASP A 110 16.21 7.60 -8.82
C ASP A 110 16.50 7.17 -7.38
N PRO A 111 17.63 6.46 -7.13
CA PRO A 111 17.94 5.94 -5.80
C PRO A 111 18.16 7.06 -4.76
N THR A 112 18.54 8.26 -5.20
CA THR A 112 18.71 9.42 -4.31
C THR A 112 17.37 9.90 -3.79
N ILE A 113 16.33 9.91 -4.63
CA ILE A 113 14.98 10.27 -4.19
C ILE A 113 14.43 9.16 -3.32
N GLN A 114 14.57 7.90 -3.72
CA GLN A 114 14.09 6.75 -2.95
C GLN A 114 14.67 6.69 -1.53
N ALA A 115 15.93 7.11 -1.35
CA ALA A 115 16.55 7.19 -0.03
C ALA A 115 15.99 8.33 0.84
N ALA A 116 15.48 9.40 0.22
CA ALA A 116 15.01 10.60 0.90
C ALA A 116 13.48 10.67 1.09
N TYR A 117 12.71 10.09 0.17
CA TYR A 117 11.25 10.19 0.12
C TYR A 117 10.62 8.81 0.03
N SER A 118 9.87 8.42 1.06
CA SER A 118 9.27 7.08 1.17
C SER A 118 8.24 6.80 0.08
N ILE A 119 7.54 7.83 -0.42
CA ILE A 119 6.44 7.67 -1.39
C ILE A 119 6.87 6.96 -2.68
N THR A 120 8.09 7.23 -3.18
CA THR A 120 8.59 6.60 -4.41
C THR A 120 8.79 5.09 -4.26
N ASN A 121 9.00 4.64 -3.02
CA ASN A 121 9.15 3.23 -2.68
C ASN A 121 7.80 2.52 -2.51
N LEU A 122 6.69 3.26 -2.45
CA LEU A 122 5.33 2.71 -2.36
C LEU A 122 4.64 2.59 -3.72
N LEU A 123 5.23 3.13 -4.78
CA LEU A 123 4.58 3.13 -6.08
C LEU A 123 4.57 1.73 -6.70
N TRP A 124 3.40 1.35 -7.22
CA TRP A 124 3.28 0.29 -8.19
C TRP A 124 3.75 0.83 -9.53
N MET A 125 4.72 0.14 -10.15
CA MET A 125 5.19 0.47 -11.49
C MET A 125 4.68 -0.63 -12.42
N PRO A 126 3.76 -0.33 -13.37
CA PRO A 126 3.17 -1.34 -14.26
C PRO A 126 4.14 -2.07 -15.19
N VAL A 127 5.45 -1.79 -15.12
CA VAL A 127 6.49 -2.47 -15.90
C VAL A 127 7.28 -3.36 -14.96
N ARG A 128 6.95 -4.66 -14.93
CA ARG A 128 7.40 -5.61 -13.91
C ARG A 128 8.92 -5.63 -13.69
N ASP A 129 9.69 -5.76 -14.76
CA ASP A 129 11.16 -5.89 -14.65
C ASP A 129 11.80 -4.58 -14.15
N VAL A 130 11.26 -3.43 -14.54
CA VAL A 130 11.69 -2.12 -14.02
C VAL A 130 11.33 -2.01 -12.55
N TRP A 131 10.12 -2.39 -12.17
CA TRP A 131 9.66 -2.36 -10.79
C TRP A 131 10.54 -3.21 -9.87
N LEU A 132 10.77 -4.48 -10.24
CA LEU A 132 11.56 -5.42 -9.46
C LEU A 132 13.04 -5.02 -9.34
N SER A 133 13.59 -4.35 -10.35
CA SER A 133 15.00 -3.93 -10.36
C SER A 133 15.26 -2.58 -9.70
N THR A 134 14.25 -1.72 -9.58
CA THR A 134 14.44 -0.35 -9.10
C THR A 134 13.74 -0.03 -7.79
N ASN A 135 12.62 -0.68 -7.44
CA ASN A 135 11.92 -0.39 -6.17
C ASN A 135 12.47 -1.27 -5.04
N PRO A 136 13.11 -0.70 -4.00
CA PRO A 136 13.75 -1.48 -2.94
C PRO A 136 12.79 -1.98 -1.86
N PHE A 137 11.54 -1.53 -1.84
CA PHE A 137 10.63 -1.75 -0.71
C PHE A 137 9.40 -2.57 -1.09
N LEU A 138 8.60 -2.12 -2.06
CA LEU A 138 7.32 -2.77 -2.36
C LEU A 138 7.50 -4.23 -2.85
N PRO A 139 8.43 -4.54 -3.77
CA PRO A 139 8.75 -5.93 -4.12
C PRO A 139 9.21 -6.79 -2.94
N MET A 140 9.88 -6.19 -1.95
CA MET A 140 10.38 -6.90 -0.77
C MET A 140 9.24 -7.28 0.16
N ILE A 141 8.31 -6.36 0.46
CA ILE A 141 7.16 -6.71 1.33
C ILE A 141 6.18 -7.65 0.62
N ASN A 142 6.03 -7.53 -0.71
CA ASN A 142 5.29 -8.50 -1.52
C ASN A 142 6.05 -9.82 -1.73
N ASN A 143 7.29 -9.90 -1.25
CA ASN A 143 8.14 -11.08 -1.36
C ASN A 143 8.29 -11.60 -2.80
N VAL A 144 8.21 -10.70 -3.77
CA VAL A 144 8.39 -10.94 -5.21
C VAL A 144 9.75 -10.46 -5.71
N ASN A 145 10.54 -9.82 -4.84
CA ASN A 145 11.91 -9.41 -5.15
C ASN A 145 12.73 -10.57 -5.75
N SER A 146 13.54 -10.23 -6.75
CA SER A 146 14.39 -11.17 -7.47
C SER A 146 15.54 -11.66 -6.58
N CYS A 147 15.81 -12.97 -6.64
CA CYS A 147 16.96 -13.60 -6.01
C CYS A 147 17.73 -14.37 -7.08
N ALA A 148 19.06 -14.25 -7.13
CA ALA A 148 19.86 -15.16 -7.94
C ALA A 148 19.69 -16.60 -7.43
N TRP A 149 19.77 -17.60 -8.32
CA TRP A 149 19.53 -19.01 -7.93
C TRP A 149 20.52 -19.49 -6.85
N PHE A 150 21.73 -18.93 -6.81
CA PHE A 150 22.77 -19.23 -5.83
C PHE A 150 22.74 -18.33 -4.58
N ASP A 151 21.85 -17.34 -4.52
CA ASP A 151 21.71 -16.46 -3.36
C ASP A 151 20.81 -17.10 -2.30
N PHE A 152 21.38 -18.08 -1.60
CA PHE A 152 20.69 -18.80 -0.53
C PHE A 152 20.16 -17.88 0.56
N TYR A 153 20.87 -16.77 0.85
CA TYR A 153 20.43 -15.81 1.85
C TYR A 153 19.14 -15.12 1.41
N CYS A 154 19.07 -14.63 0.18
CA CYS A 154 17.86 -14.02 -0.37
C CYS A 154 16.65 -14.97 -0.32
N HIS A 155 16.83 -16.24 -0.73
CA HIS A 155 15.76 -17.24 -0.67
C HIS A 155 15.32 -17.55 0.78
N MET A 156 16.26 -17.66 1.72
CA MET A 156 15.96 -17.85 3.13
C MET A 156 15.20 -16.66 3.73
N GLU A 157 15.55 -15.44 3.34
CA GLU A 157 14.85 -14.23 3.75
C GLU A 157 13.40 -14.20 3.22
N LYS A 158 13.16 -14.71 2.00
CA LYS A 158 11.80 -14.84 1.46
C LYS A 158 10.98 -15.84 2.30
N ILE A 159 11.55 -16.98 2.66
CA ILE A 159 10.90 -17.97 3.53
C ILE A 159 10.63 -17.38 4.91
N ARG A 160 11.59 -16.63 5.47
CA ARG A 160 11.47 -15.97 6.78
C ARG A 160 10.32 -14.97 6.81
N ARG A 161 10.22 -14.08 5.82
CA ARG A 161 9.11 -13.11 5.71
C ARG A 161 7.74 -13.78 5.66
N LYS A 162 7.61 -14.82 4.83
CA LYS A 162 6.38 -15.62 4.76
C LYS A 162 6.03 -16.25 6.11
N ASN A 163 6.99 -16.90 6.76
CA ASN A 163 6.77 -17.54 8.06
C ASN A 163 6.38 -16.53 9.15
N ASN A 164 6.93 -15.31 9.10
CA ASN A 164 6.57 -14.25 10.03
C ASN A 164 5.15 -13.76 9.79
N PHE A 165 4.80 -13.41 8.54
CA PHE A 165 3.45 -12.97 8.22
C PHE A 165 2.37 -14.00 8.63
N LEU A 166 2.67 -15.29 8.46
CA LEU A 166 1.74 -16.38 8.84
C LEU A 166 1.55 -16.59 10.35
N LYS A 167 2.33 -15.91 11.22
CA LYS A 167 2.09 -15.88 12.67
C LYS A 167 0.85 -15.08 13.05
N LEU A 168 0.39 -14.18 12.18
CA LEU A 168 -0.86 -13.45 12.40
C LEU A 168 -2.01 -14.43 12.59
N LYS A 169 -2.84 -14.22 13.60
CA LYS A 169 -4.13 -14.92 13.70
C LYS A 169 -5.10 -14.38 12.67
N GLU A 170 -5.12 -13.06 12.49
CA GLU A 170 -6.04 -12.38 11.60
C GLU A 170 -5.39 -11.15 10.94
N ALA A 171 -5.82 -10.81 9.73
CA ALA A 171 -5.48 -9.57 9.04
C ALA A 171 -6.74 -8.92 8.45
N HIS A 172 -6.96 -7.64 8.78
CA HIS A 172 -8.13 -6.87 8.38
C HIS A 172 -7.70 -5.70 7.50
N TYR A 173 -8.32 -5.58 6.33
CA TYR A 173 -8.03 -4.56 5.33
C TYR A 173 -9.27 -3.72 5.09
N PHE A 174 -9.17 -2.42 5.37
CA PHE A 174 -10.27 -1.46 5.20
C PHE A 174 -9.98 -0.52 4.04
N ALA A 175 -10.95 -0.36 3.16
CA ALA A 175 -10.84 0.47 1.97
C ALA A 175 -12.15 1.23 1.68
N SER A 176 -12.04 2.30 0.91
CA SER A 176 -13.17 3.11 0.46
C SER A 176 -12.95 3.52 -1.01
N PRO A 177 -13.93 3.33 -1.91
CA PRO A 177 -13.85 3.87 -3.26
C PRO A 177 -13.69 5.39 -3.28
N GLU A 178 -14.20 6.07 -2.25
CA GLU A 178 -14.13 7.51 -2.05
C GLU A 178 -12.94 7.94 -1.17
N ASP A 179 -11.91 7.10 -1.06
CA ASP A 179 -10.67 7.41 -0.33
C ASP A 179 -10.08 8.76 -0.78
N GLY A 180 -10.01 9.00 -2.08
CA GLY A 180 -9.66 10.30 -2.66
C GLY A 180 -8.18 10.68 -2.55
N VAL A 181 -7.34 9.88 -1.91
CA VAL A 181 -5.89 10.13 -1.84
C VAL A 181 -5.12 8.97 -2.45
N LEU A 182 -5.47 7.75 -2.05
CA LEU A 182 -4.80 6.53 -2.48
C LEU A 182 -5.47 5.97 -3.73
N SER A 183 -4.66 5.74 -4.77
CA SER A 183 -5.13 5.17 -6.03
C SER A 183 -4.24 4.01 -6.50
N PRO A 184 -4.81 2.90 -7.00
CA PRO A 184 -6.25 2.61 -6.94
C PRO A 184 -6.67 2.28 -5.50
N TRP A 185 -7.90 2.60 -5.07
CA TRP A 185 -8.35 2.28 -3.71
C TRP A 185 -8.32 0.77 -3.41
N GLN A 186 -8.44 -0.05 -4.46
CA GLN A 186 -8.32 -1.51 -4.44
C GLN A 186 -6.93 -1.97 -3.99
N ALA A 187 -5.90 -1.12 -4.03
CA ALA A 187 -4.61 -1.42 -3.41
C ALA A 187 -4.69 -1.59 -1.89
N SER A 188 -5.71 -1.01 -1.25
CA SER A 188 -6.04 -1.31 0.14
C SER A 188 -6.67 -2.69 0.34
N HIS A 189 -7.26 -3.24 -0.71
CA HIS A 189 -7.78 -4.61 -0.79
C HIS A 189 -6.83 -5.58 -1.49
N LEU A 190 -5.54 -5.25 -1.51
CA LEU A 190 -4.45 -6.08 -2.03
C LEU A 190 -4.51 -6.30 -3.55
N GLY A 191 -5.28 -5.51 -4.30
CA GLY A 191 -5.23 -5.46 -5.76
C GLY A 191 -4.22 -4.44 -6.29
N HIS A 192 -3.93 -4.46 -7.59
CA HIS A 192 -3.10 -3.43 -8.23
C HIS A 192 -3.47 -3.31 -9.72
N TYR A 193 -2.91 -2.34 -10.44
CA TYR A 193 -3.13 -2.24 -11.89
C TYR A 193 -2.34 -3.30 -12.67
N SER A 194 -2.91 -3.75 -13.79
CA SER A 194 -2.28 -4.68 -14.73
C SER A 194 -0.91 -4.19 -15.23
N GLU A 195 -0.07 -5.13 -15.65
CA GLU A 195 1.26 -4.85 -16.19
C GLU A 195 1.22 -4.47 -17.69
N VAL A 196 2.24 -3.74 -18.14
CA VAL A 196 2.58 -3.42 -19.54
C VAL A 196 4.06 -3.74 -19.80
N ASN A 197 4.48 -3.80 -21.06
CA ASN A 197 5.81 -4.34 -21.40
C ASN A 197 6.94 -3.30 -21.36
N SER A 198 6.62 -2.00 -21.41
CA SER A 198 7.63 -0.93 -21.38
C SER A 198 7.10 0.34 -20.72
N LEU A 199 8.01 1.25 -20.37
CA LEU A 199 7.64 2.54 -19.77
C LEU A 199 6.78 3.38 -20.73
N GLU A 200 7.03 3.28 -22.03
CA GLU A 200 6.25 3.97 -23.06
C GLU A 200 4.83 3.40 -23.19
N GLU A 201 4.64 2.12 -22.87
CA GLU A 201 3.32 1.49 -22.83
C GLU A 201 2.45 1.98 -21.66
N ILE A 202 3.04 2.52 -20.58
CA ILE A 202 2.26 3.16 -19.51
C ILE A 202 1.41 4.30 -20.08
N GLU A 203 2.01 5.12 -20.96
CA GLU A 203 1.32 6.25 -21.59
C GLU A 203 0.40 5.78 -22.72
N THR A 204 0.90 4.95 -23.64
CA THR A 204 0.15 4.56 -24.85
C THR A 204 -0.97 3.55 -24.58
N GLN A 205 -0.90 2.80 -23.49
CA GLN A 205 -1.90 1.81 -23.08
C GLN A 205 -2.64 2.18 -21.79
N PHE A 206 -2.50 3.42 -21.31
CA PHE A 206 -3.08 3.88 -20.03
C PHE A 206 -4.55 3.48 -19.84
N GLU A 207 -5.37 3.66 -20.88
CA GLU A 207 -6.82 3.35 -20.84
C GLU A 207 -7.15 1.86 -20.74
N SER A 208 -6.21 0.99 -21.11
CA SER A 208 -6.39 -0.46 -21.04
C SER A 208 -5.96 -1.05 -19.70
N LEU A 209 -5.35 -0.25 -18.82
CA LEU A 209 -4.97 -0.70 -17.48
C LEU A 209 -6.22 -1.08 -16.68
N THR A 210 -6.29 -2.33 -16.25
CA THR A 210 -7.39 -2.85 -15.44
C THR A 210 -6.90 -3.24 -14.06
N ILE A 211 -7.81 -3.33 -13.09
CA ILE A 211 -7.46 -3.82 -11.76
C ILE A 211 -7.31 -5.33 -11.79
N VAL A 212 -6.16 -5.79 -11.34
CA VAL A 212 -5.91 -7.17 -10.94
C VAL A 212 -6.33 -7.30 -9.49
N GLU A 213 -7.42 -8.04 -9.26
CA GLU A 213 -7.92 -8.33 -7.93
C GLU A 213 -6.97 -9.26 -7.16
N MET A 214 -7.04 -9.24 -5.83
CA MET A 214 -6.15 -9.98 -4.93
C MET A 214 -5.92 -11.44 -5.36
N HIS A 215 -6.99 -12.19 -5.66
CA HIS A 215 -6.91 -13.62 -6.04
C HIS A 215 -6.16 -13.87 -7.35
N ASP A 216 -6.04 -12.84 -8.19
CA ASP A 216 -5.40 -12.90 -9.49
C ASP A 216 -3.95 -12.42 -9.51
N THR A 217 -3.46 -11.81 -8.42
CA THR A 217 -2.09 -11.32 -8.35
C THR A 217 -1.08 -12.47 -8.19
N VAL A 218 0.19 -12.18 -8.49
CA VAL A 218 1.30 -13.12 -8.29
C VAL A 218 1.44 -13.49 -6.81
N GLU A 219 1.30 -12.51 -5.92
CA GLU A 219 1.39 -12.68 -4.48
C GLU A 219 0.44 -13.76 -3.95
N TYR A 220 -0.79 -13.79 -4.47
CA TYR A 220 -1.78 -14.80 -4.09
C TYR A 220 -1.54 -16.13 -4.80
N LYS A 221 -1.37 -16.11 -6.13
CA LYS A 221 -1.21 -17.33 -6.94
C LYS A 221 0.02 -18.15 -6.55
N GLU A 222 1.13 -17.48 -6.23
CA GLU A 222 2.37 -18.10 -5.78
C GLU A 222 2.50 -18.16 -4.25
N ASP A 223 1.54 -17.57 -3.52
CA ASP A 223 1.51 -17.49 -2.07
C ASP A 223 2.84 -16.96 -1.48
N THR A 224 3.33 -15.86 -2.07
CA THR A 224 4.72 -15.41 -1.93
C THR A 224 5.08 -15.07 -0.49
N TYR A 225 4.19 -14.40 0.24
CA TYR A 225 4.34 -14.10 1.67
C TYR A 225 3.29 -14.78 2.55
N GLY A 226 2.56 -15.77 2.04
CA GLY A 226 1.52 -16.47 2.80
C GLY A 226 0.12 -15.87 2.68
N LEU A 227 -0.10 -14.98 1.72
CA LEU A 227 -1.40 -14.34 1.49
C LEU A 227 -2.53 -15.35 1.26
N ARG A 228 -2.35 -16.27 0.32
CA ARG A 228 -3.34 -17.32 0.01
C ARG A 228 -3.52 -18.25 1.20
N THR A 229 -2.41 -18.63 1.86
CA THR A 229 -2.49 -19.47 3.06
C THR A 229 -3.31 -18.81 4.18
N LEU A 230 -3.18 -17.48 4.36
CA LEU A 230 -3.94 -16.72 5.34
C LEU A 230 -5.43 -16.59 4.96
N ASP A 231 -5.72 -16.40 3.68
CA ASP A 231 -7.09 -16.32 3.14
C ASP A 231 -7.82 -17.67 3.24
N GLU A 232 -7.21 -18.76 2.75
CA GLU A 232 -7.79 -20.10 2.74
C GLU A 232 -8.08 -20.65 4.14
N ARG A 233 -7.33 -20.22 5.17
CA ARG A 233 -7.61 -20.58 6.57
C ARG A 233 -8.66 -19.70 7.24
N GLY A 234 -9.28 -18.76 6.52
CA GLY A 234 -10.32 -17.87 7.01
C GLY A 234 -9.83 -16.75 7.92
N ALA A 235 -8.57 -16.34 7.79
CA ALA A 235 -7.90 -15.37 8.65
C ALA A 235 -7.63 -14.02 7.96
N LEU A 236 -8.10 -13.83 6.73
CA LEU A 236 -7.97 -12.58 5.99
C LEU A 236 -9.35 -11.97 5.73
N PHE A 237 -9.52 -10.70 6.07
CA PHE A 237 -10.80 -10.00 5.96
C PHE A 237 -10.63 -8.68 5.22
N ARG A 238 -11.51 -8.45 4.24
CA ARG A 238 -11.55 -7.21 3.43
C ARG A 238 -12.88 -6.50 3.63
N TYR A 239 -12.84 -5.25 4.09
CA TYR A 239 -14.00 -4.41 4.39
C TYR A 239 -14.03 -3.19 3.47
N THR A 240 -15.09 -3.09 2.67
CA THR A 240 -15.34 -1.89 1.85
C THR A 240 -16.33 -1.00 2.58
N ALA A 241 -15.93 0.23 2.90
CA ALA A 241 -16.79 1.26 3.46
C ALA A 241 -16.97 2.38 2.44
N SER A 242 -18.19 2.60 1.95
CA SER A 242 -18.48 3.66 0.98
C SER A 242 -18.58 5.03 1.66
N GLY A 243 -18.16 6.05 0.94
CA GLY A 243 -18.28 7.46 1.31
C GLY A 243 -17.29 7.92 2.37
N ILE A 244 -16.19 7.18 2.56
CA ILE A 244 -15.20 7.44 3.60
C ILE A 244 -13.93 8.03 2.99
N PRO A 245 -13.63 9.33 3.20
CA PRO A 245 -12.37 9.94 2.79
C PRO A 245 -11.16 9.34 3.51
N HIS A 246 -9.98 9.40 2.88
CA HIS A 246 -8.73 8.84 3.38
C HIS A 246 -8.42 9.20 4.85
N CYS A 247 -8.61 10.46 5.23
CA CYS A 247 -8.29 10.96 6.56
C CYS A 247 -9.36 10.62 7.61
N CYS A 248 -10.59 10.30 7.18
CA CYS A 248 -11.70 10.00 8.10
C CYS A 248 -11.49 8.73 8.92
N TRP A 249 -10.57 7.85 8.49
CA TRP A 249 -10.13 6.69 9.26
C TRP A 249 -9.40 7.04 10.56
N LEU A 250 -8.97 8.29 10.75
CA LEU A 250 -8.21 8.74 11.93
C LEU A 250 -8.88 9.88 12.71
N TYR A 251 -9.59 10.78 12.03
CA TYR A 251 -10.21 11.96 12.63
C TYR A 251 -11.29 12.52 11.70
N ASP A 252 -12.18 13.37 12.22
CA ASP A 252 -13.25 13.97 11.43
C ASP A 252 -12.69 14.72 10.21
N PHE A 253 -13.25 14.46 9.03
CA PHE A 253 -12.71 15.01 7.78
C PHE A 253 -13.82 15.43 6.80
N PRO A 254 -13.70 16.60 6.13
CA PRO A 254 -14.64 17.00 5.10
C PRO A 254 -14.71 15.98 3.96
N LYS A 255 -15.90 15.72 3.42
CA LYS A 255 -16.02 14.86 2.24
C LYS A 255 -15.48 15.57 0.99
N PHE A 256 -14.77 14.84 0.12
CA PHE A 256 -14.12 15.43 -1.05
C PHE A 256 -15.10 15.94 -2.12
N HIS A 257 -16.21 15.24 -2.35
CA HIS A 257 -17.09 15.47 -3.51
C HIS A 257 -18.55 15.76 -3.16
N THR A 258 -18.87 15.81 -1.88
CA THR A 258 -20.22 16.09 -1.38
C THR A 258 -20.11 16.98 -0.17
N ASP A 259 -21.09 17.85 0.04
CA ASP A 259 -21.14 18.65 1.26
C ASP A 259 -21.28 17.73 2.49
N GLY A 260 -20.56 18.09 3.55
CA GLY A 260 -20.67 17.45 4.85
C GLY A 260 -19.35 16.95 5.41
N LEU A 261 -19.45 16.48 6.65
CA LEU A 261 -18.36 15.95 7.44
C LEU A 261 -18.46 14.43 7.51
N CYS A 262 -17.34 13.74 7.33
CA CYS A 262 -17.20 12.36 7.73
C CYS A 262 -16.74 12.35 9.19
N GLU A 263 -17.56 11.78 10.08
CA GLU A 263 -17.26 11.69 11.51
C GLU A 263 -16.50 10.39 11.81
N PHE A 264 -15.35 10.50 12.44
CA PHE A 264 -14.46 9.38 12.74
C PHE A 264 -15.07 8.43 13.77
N HIS A 265 -15.67 8.96 14.84
CA HIS A 265 -16.12 8.08 15.95
C HIS A 265 -17.22 7.09 15.51
N PRO A 266 -18.28 7.50 14.79
CA PRO A 266 -19.26 6.55 14.24
C PRO A 266 -18.66 5.55 13.24
N LEU A 267 -17.69 5.98 12.41
CA LEU A 267 -16.97 5.10 11.49
C LEU A 267 -16.18 4.04 12.26
N TYR A 268 -15.41 4.47 13.25
CA TYR A 268 -14.59 3.63 14.09
C TYR A 268 -15.44 2.56 14.78
N ASP A 269 -16.51 2.94 15.47
CA ASP A 269 -17.42 2.01 16.15
C ASP A 269 -18.07 1.00 15.20
N LYS A 270 -18.44 1.48 14.00
CA LYS A 270 -19.13 0.65 13.01
C LYS A 270 -18.20 -0.41 12.40
N PHE A 271 -16.96 -0.04 12.09
CA PHE A 271 -16.05 -0.83 11.27
C PHE A 271 -14.82 -1.33 12.03
N VAL A 272 -14.07 -0.44 12.67
CA VAL A 272 -12.74 -0.74 13.21
C VAL A 272 -12.82 -1.33 14.61
N TYR A 273 -13.64 -0.76 15.49
CA TYR A 273 -13.81 -1.20 16.88
C TYR A 273 -14.03 -2.72 16.87
N LYS A 274 -15.00 -3.22 16.09
CA LYS A 274 -15.41 -4.63 16.05
C LYS A 274 -14.32 -5.68 15.81
N VAL A 275 -13.17 -5.30 15.24
CA VAL A 275 -12.07 -6.23 14.95
C VAL A 275 -10.94 -6.16 16.00
N LEU A 276 -11.17 -5.48 17.12
CA LEU A 276 -10.18 -5.27 18.19
C LEU A 276 -10.36 -6.20 19.41
N TRP A 277 -11.26 -7.19 19.37
CA TRP A 277 -11.50 -8.20 20.41
C TRP A 277 -11.73 -9.59 19.84
#